data_AF-A0A947AIL0-F1
#
_entry.id   AF-A0A947AIL0-F1
#
_cell.length_a   1.000
_cell.length_b   1.000
_cell.length_c   1.000
_cell.angle_alpha   90.00
_cell.angle_beta   90.00
_cell.angle_gamma   90.00
#
_symmetry.space_group_name_H-M   'P 1'
#
loop_
_entity.id
_entity.type
_entity.pdbx_description
1 polymer ?
#
loop_
_entity_poly.entity_id
_entity_poly.type
_entity_poly.pdbx_seq_one_letter_code
_entity_poly.pdbx_strand_id
1 'polypeptide(L)'
;MVMQKLARLVKGKNGQGMTEYIIIVALIAIAAIGIYTLFGKQIREVVGAISGQLGGETKKSAETVDTSKQRGKDITVKDFEN
;
A
#
# COMPACT_ATOMS: atom_id res chain seq x y z
N MET A 1 23.77 4.90 51.67
CA MET A 1 22.61 4.06 51.25
C MET A 1 21.66 4.78 50.28
N VAL A 2 21.45 6.09 50.41
CA VAL A 2 20.57 6.91 49.52
C VAL A 2 21.03 6.93 48.05
N MET A 3 22.35 6.98 47.82
CA MET A 3 22.95 7.02 46.47
C MET A 3 22.57 5.83 45.58
N GLN A 4 22.37 4.64 46.16
CA GLN A 4 22.02 3.43 45.41
C GLN A 4 20.55 3.40 44.96
N LYS A 5 19.66 4.11 45.67
CA LYS A 5 18.23 4.20 45.31
C LYS A 5 18.03 5.12 44.10
N LEU A 6 18.84 6.17 43.96
CA LEU A 6 18.80 7.11 42.81
C LEU A 6 19.23 6.44 41.49
N ALA A 7 20.25 5.57 41.53
CA ALA A 7 20.75 4.88 40.34
C ALA A 7 19.73 3.89 39.70
N ARG A 8 18.72 3.44 40.46
CA ARG A 8 17.68 2.52 39.95
C ARG A 8 16.57 3.24 39.17
N LEU A 9 16.36 4.53 39.40
CA LEU A 9 15.38 5.33 38.65
C LEU A 9 15.85 5.63 37.21
N VAL A 10 17.16 5.55 36.95
CA VAL A 10 17.78 5.75 35.62
C VAL A 10 18.02 4.42 34.90
N LYS A 11 17.56 3.28 35.46
CA LYS A 11 17.71 1.98 34.80
C LYS A 11 16.70 1.91 33.65
N GLY A 12 17.13 2.47 32.52
CA GLY A 12 16.40 2.59 31.28
C GLY A 12 15.82 1.26 30.85
N LYS A 13 14.59 1.33 30.34
CA LYS A 13 13.85 0.24 29.72
C LYS A 13 14.52 -0.18 28.41
N ASN A 14 15.71 -0.77 28.50
CA ASN A 14 16.48 -1.27 27.37
C ASN A 14 15.72 -2.47 26.79
N GLY A 15 14.85 -2.22 25.81
CA GLY A 15 14.03 -3.22 25.15
C GLY A 15 12.55 -2.85 24.99
N GLN A 16 12.07 -1.80 25.67
CA GLN A 16 10.64 -1.45 25.59
C GLN A 16 10.25 -0.78 24.26
N GLY A 17 11.19 -0.18 23.51
CA GLY A 17 10.88 0.44 22.23
C GLY A 17 10.99 -0.51 21.03
N MET A 18 12.07 -1.30 20.95
CA MET A 18 12.47 -1.93 19.69
C MET A 18 11.45 -2.94 19.16
N THR A 19 10.94 -3.83 20.01
CA THR A 19 9.97 -4.85 19.60
C THR A 19 8.57 -4.27 19.39
N GLU A 20 8.17 -3.29 20.19
CA GLU A 20 6.87 -2.62 20.05
C GLU A 20 6.76 -1.90 18.71
N TYR A 21 7.82 -1.19 18.30
CA TYR A 21 7.87 -0.57 16.98
C TYR A 21 7.87 -1.60 15.84
N ILE A 22 8.58 -2.71 15.99
CA ILE A 22 8.59 -3.78 14.97
C ILE A 22 7.18 -4.36 14.79
N ILE A 23 6.44 -4.58 15.89
CA ILE A 23 5.06 -5.10 15.83
C ILE A 23 4.14 -4.08 15.12
N ILE A 24 4.21 -2.79 15.48
CA ILE A 24 3.40 -1.76 14.83
C ILE A 24 3.71 -1.65 13.34
N VAL A 25 5.00 -1.68 12.96
CA VAL A 25 5.42 -1.66 11.56
C VAL A 25 4.90 -2.87 10.79
N ALA A 26 4.95 -4.07 11.39
CA ALA A 26 4.41 -5.28 10.77
C ALA A 26 2.90 -5.18 10.50
N LEU A 27 2.14 -4.60 11.45
CA LEU A 27 0.71 -4.39 11.28
C LEU A 27 0.39 -3.38 10.15
N ILE A 28 1.15 -2.28 10.08
CA ILE A 28 1.00 -1.29 9.00
C ILE A 28 1.33 -1.91 7.64
N ALA A 29 2.37 -2.73 7.54
CA ALA A 29 2.76 -3.39 6.29
C ALA A 29 1.66 -4.31 5.75
N ILE A 30 1.03 -5.10 6.61
CA ILE A 30 -0.09 -5.99 6.23
C ILE A 30 -1.28 -5.15 5.74
N ALA A 31 -1.64 -4.09 6.47
CA ALA A 31 -2.71 -3.18 6.07
C ALA A 31 -2.42 -2.51 4.72
N ALA A 32 -1.18 -2.09 4.50
CA ALA A 32 -0.76 -1.48 3.24
C ALA A 32 -0.91 -2.45 2.05
N ILE A 33 -0.52 -3.72 2.19
CA ILE A 33 -0.75 -4.73 1.15
C ILE A 33 -2.25 -4.85 0.81
N GLY A 34 -3.12 -4.86 1.83
CA GLY A 34 -4.57 -4.86 1.63
C GLY A 34 -5.07 -3.64 0.87
N ILE A 35 -4.64 -2.43 1.25
CA ILE A 35 -5.03 -1.19 0.58
C ILE A 35 -4.52 -1.16 -0.87
N TYR A 36 -3.27 -1.54 -1.13
CA TYR A 36 -2.70 -1.53 -2.47
C TYR A 36 -3.36 -2.53 -3.41
N THR A 37 -3.77 -3.69 -2.90
CA THR A 37 -4.48 -4.69 -3.72
C THR A 37 -5.91 -4.25 -4.05
N LEU A 38 -6.61 -3.64 -3.09
CA LEU A 38 -8.00 -3.19 -3.27
C LEU A 38 -8.11 -1.90 -4.09
N PHE A 39 -7.21 -0.93 -3.85
CA PHE A 39 -7.29 0.42 -4.43
C PHE A 39 -6.23 0.69 -5.51
N GLY A 40 -5.35 -0.27 -5.82
CA GLY A 40 -4.28 -0.07 -6.80
C GLY A 40 -4.77 0.28 -8.20
N LYS A 41 -5.92 -0.27 -8.62
CA LYS A 41 -6.54 0.08 -9.91
C LYS A 41 -6.97 1.55 -9.95
N GLN A 42 -7.67 2.02 -8.91
CA GLN A 42 -8.14 3.40 -8.80
C GLN A 42 -6.97 4.39 -8.77
N ILE A 43 -5.95 4.09 -7.98
CA ILE A 43 -4.74 4.92 -7.89
C ILE A 43 -4.05 5.01 -9.25
N ARG A 44 -3.91 3.88 -9.97
CA ARG A 44 -3.31 3.85 -11.31
C ARG A 44 -4.10 4.67 -12.33
N GLU A 45 -5.43 4.64 -12.28
CA GLU A 45 -6.28 5.45 -13.16
C GLU A 45 -6.09 6.95 -12.90
N VAL A 46 -6.07 7.38 -11.64
CA VAL A 46 -5.81 8.78 -11.26
C VAL A 46 -4.41 9.22 -11.71
N VAL A 47 -3.39 8.41 -11.44
CA VAL A 47 -2.01 8.70 -11.88
C VAL A 47 -1.91 8.75 -13.41
N GLY A 48 -2.60 7.84 -14.11
CA GLY A 48 -2.66 7.85 -15.58
C GLY A 48 -3.33 9.11 -16.14
N ALA A 49 -4.41 9.58 -15.50
CA ALA A 49 -5.07 10.82 -15.87
C ALA A 49 -4.17 12.04 -15.65
N ILE A 50 -3.47 12.10 -14.50
CA ILE A 50 -2.51 13.17 -14.21
C ILE A 50 -1.35 13.16 -15.21
N SER A 51 -0.78 11.98 -15.50
CA SER A 51 0.30 11.86 -16.49
C SER A 51 -0.15 12.24 -17.90
N GLY A 52 -1.38 11.89 -18.29
CA GLY A 52 -1.96 12.30 -19.57
C GLY A 52 -2.15 13.81 -19.66
N GLN A 53 -2.72 14.42 -18.60
CA GLN A 53 -2.88 15.87 -18.48
C GLN A 53 -1.54 16.61 -18.52
N LEU A 54 -0.53 16.10 -17.80
CA LEU A 54 0.82 16.68 -17.80
C LEU A 54 1.52 16.53 -19.17
N GLY A 55 1.24 15.45 -19.89
CA GLY A 55 1.68 15.23 -21.27
C GLY A 55 0.87 15.99 -22.33
N GLY A 56 -0.13 16.78 -21.94
CA GLY A 56 -0.98 17.56 -22.86
C GLY A 56 -2.14 16.78 -23.49
N GLU A 57 -2.29 15.49 -23.20
CA GLU A 57 -3.43 14.69 -23.63
C GLU A 57 -4.59 14.84 -22.63
N THR A 58 -5.54 15.72 -22.94
CA THR A 58 -6.78 15.83 -22.15
C THR A 58 -7.70 14.66 -22.48
N LYS A 59 -7.42 13.47 -21.95
CA LYS A 59 -8.40 12.39 -21.96
C LYS A 59 -9.41 12.67 -20.86
N LYS A 60 -10.60 13.09 -21.26
CA LYS A 60 -11.77 13.25 -20.38
C LYS A 60 -11.99 11.92 -19.67
N SER A 61 -11.64 11.85 -18.38
CA SER A 61 -11.86 10.67 -17.56
C SER A 61 -13.33 10.31 -17.63
N ALA A 62 -13.63 9.22 -18.35
CA ALA A 62 -14.95 8.65 -18.37
C ALA A 62 -15.21 8.10 -16.97
N GLU A 63 -16.07 8.81 -16.25
CA GLU A 63 -16.81 8.29 -15.12
C GLU A 63 -17.48 6.99 -15.55
N THR A 64 -16.99 5.85 -15.04
CA THR A 64 -17.74 4.61 -15.04
C THR A 64 -17.61 3.98 -13.66
N VAL A 65 -18.54 4.37 -12.80
CA VAL A 65 -19.08 3.56 -11.71
C VAL A 65 -19.41 2.17 -12.26
N ASP A 66 -18.93 1.15 -11.56
CA ASP A 66 -19.27 -0.28 -11.70
C ASP A 66 -19.49 -0.85 -13.11
N THR A 67 -18.60 -1.75 -13.54
CA THR A 67 -19.07 -3.08 -13.95
C THR A 67 -17.92 -4.07 -13.83
N SER A 68 -18.10 -5.06 -12.95
CA SER A 68 -17.40 -6.33 -12.91
C SER A 68 -17.40 -7.00 -14.29
N LYS A 69 -16.47 -6.64 -15.20
CA LYS A 69 -16.20 -7.44 -16.40
C LYS A 69 -14.90 -7.00 -17.04
N GLN A 70 -14.22 -7.99 -17.59
CA GLN A 70 -13.01 -7.87 -18.41
C GLN A 70 -11.72 -7.71 -17.61
N ARG A 71 -11.12 -8.84 -17.26
CA ARG A 71 -9.67 -9.10 -17.47
C ARG A 71 -9.35 -10.56 -17.15
N GLY A 72 -9.91 -11.43 -17.98
CA GLY A 72 -9.58 -12.86 -18.06
C GLY A 72 -9.81 -13.34 -19.49
N LYS A 73 -9.26 -12.61 -20.47
CA LYS A 73 -9.03 -13.19 -21.80
C LYS A 73 -7.55 -13.57 -21.82
N ASP A 74 -7.24 -14.70 -21.19
CA ASP A 74 -5.99 -15.38 -21.43
C ASP A 74 -6.01 -15.75 -22.91
N ILE A 75 -5.32 -14.96 -23.73
CA ILE A 75 -5.10 -15.29 -25.14
C ILE A 75 -4.28 -16.58 -25.11
N THR A 76 -4.99 -17.69 -25.22
CA THR A 76 -4.39 -19.02 -25.26
C THR A 76 -4.13 -19.32 -26.72
N VAL A 77 -3.00 -20.00 -27.00
CA VAL A 77 -2.52 -20.35 -28.35
C VAL A 77 -3.54 -21.05 -29.27
N LYS A 78 -4.72 -21.43 -28.75
CA LYS A 78 -5.85 -22.00 -29.49
C LYS A 78 -6.64 -20.96 -30.30
N ASP A 79 -6.49 -19.67 -30.02
CA ASP A 79 -7.23 -18.60 -30.71
C ASP A 79 -6.64 -18.21 -32.07
N PHE A 80 -5.49 -18.80 -32.45
CA PHE A 80 -4.79 -18.55 -33.73
C PHE A 80 -4.98 -19.69 -34.74
N GLU A 81 -5.85 -20.66 -34.45
CA GLU A 81 -6.13 -21.78 -35.36
C GLU A 81 -7.55 -21.65 -35.94
N ASN A 82 -7.70 -20.70 -36.88
CA ASN A 82 -8.49 -20.74 -38.13
C ASN A 82 -8.63 -19.34 -38.74
#